data_AF-A0A838K7N8-F1
#
_entry.id   AF-A0A838K7N8-F1
#
_cell.length_a   1.000
_cell.length_b   1.000
_cell.length_c   1.000
_cell.angle_alpha   90.00
_cell.angle_beta   90.00
_cell.angle_gamma   90.00
#
_symmetry.space_group_name_H-M   'P 1'
#
loop_
_entity.id
_entity.type
_entity.pdbx_description
1 polymer ?
#
loop_
_entity_poly.entity_id
_entity_poly.type
_entity_poly.pdbx_seq_one_letter_code
_entity_poly.pdbx_strand_id
1 'polypeptide(L)'
;VVALALLAGVLGALLGLGPLTEGLLTLAAAMGIQLGVASVRGRELARSAARRPSIHQIGCAVADGLQAAELSPAGADAVRISIGATGEYRCSLTGVSQAVSERFATALDEVVSPMAAPRYVLPRWVVDTPVAGPSGLVTGLAAATGLLRPAGEVWYPVPTALGTRADRAQGFAAAWDRWVGGGEAVYTGSPRGEGVLVTHRGSDPFALTTVLRVHWR
;
A
#
# COMPACT_ATOMS: atom_id res chain seq x y z
N VAL A 1 -16.37 -10.79 23.19
CA VAL A 1 -17.65 -10.92 22.45
C VAL A 1 -18.64 -11.77 23.22
N VAL A 2 -18.31 -13.01 23.54
CA VAL A 2 -19.19 -13.96 24.27
C VAL A 2 -19.64 -13.41 25.63
N ALA A 3 -18.73 -12.87 26.45
CA ALA A 3 -19.06 -12.39 27.81
C ALA A 3 -20.09 -11.23 27.86
N LEU A 4 -20.00 -10.25 26.95
CA LEU A 4 -20.94 -9.12 26.89
C LEU A 4 -22.30 -9.51 26.31
N ALA A 5 -22.32 -10.40 25.32
CA ALA A 5 -23.56 -10.95 24.78
C ALA A 5 -24.29 -11.80 25.84
N LEU A 6 -23.56 -12.60 26.63
CA LEU A 6 -24.12 -13.33 27.77
C LEU A 6 -24.68 -12.40 28.85
N LEU A 7 -24.01 -11.27 29.12
CA LEU A 7 -24.46 -10.29 30.12
C LEU A 7 -25.78 -9.59 29.71
N ALA A 8 -25.95 -9.29 28.43
CA ALA A 8 -27.22 -8.77 27.89
C ALA A 8 -28.36 -9.81 27.99
N GLY A 9 -28.05 -11.10 27.76
CA GLY A 9 -29.01 -12.19 27.95
C GLY A 9 -29.44 -12.37 29.40
N VAL A 10 -28.48 -12.36 30.34
CA VAL A 10 -28.75 -12.44 31.79
C VAL A 10 -29.59 -11.25 32.26
N LEU A 11 -29.33 -10.04 31.77
CA LEU A 11 -30.11 -8.86 32.12
C LEU A 11 -31.54 -8.93 31.57
N GLY A 12 -31.74 -9.48 30.37
CA GLY A 12 -33.07 -9.71 29.80
C GLY A 12 -33.90 -10.71 30.61
N ALA A 13 -33.27 -11.79 31.05
CA ALA A 13 -33.88 -12.79 31.94
C ALA A 13 -34.25 -12.22 33.31
N LEU A 14 -33.39 -11.36 33.88
CA LEU A 14 -33.67 -10.67 35.15
C LEU A 14 -34.83 -9.67 35.04
N LEU A 15 -35.10 -9.14 33.84
CA LEU A 15 -36.20 -8.21 33.56
C LEU A 15 -37.51 -8.91 33.15
N GLY A 16 -37.53 -10.25 33.12
CA GLY A 16 -38.73 -11.04 32.77
C GLY A 16 -39.13 -10.91 31.31
N LEU A 17 -38.19 -10.59 30.42
CA LEU A 17 -38.43 -10.56 28.98
C LEU A 17 -38.67 -11.99 28.47
N GLY A 18 -39.54 -12.17 27.48
CA GLY A 18 -39.75 -13.48 26.86
C GLY A 18 -38.48 -14.03 26.20
N PRO A 19 -38.37 -15.36 25.97
CA PRO A 19 -37.17 -15.97 25.40
C PRO A 19 -36.84 -15.45 23.98
N LEU A 20 -37.85 -15.03 23.22
CA LEU A 20 -37.66 -14.37 21.93
C LEU A 20 -36.97 -13.00 22.06
N THR A 21 -37.37 -12.20 23.05
CA THR A 21 -36.78 -10.88 23.30
C THR A 21 -35.36 -11.00 23.85
N GLU A 22 -35.07 -11.99 24.69
CA GLU A 22 -33.70 -12.30 25.15
C GLU A 22 -32.80 -12.74 23.99
N GLY A 23 -33.28 -13.65 23.14
CA GLY A 23 -32.55 -14.09 21.95
C GLY A 23 -32.26 -12.93 21.00
N LEU A 24 -33.21 -12.01 20.81
CA LEU A 24 -33.02 -10.83 19.97
C LEU A 24 -31.99 -9.86 20.57
N LEU A 25 -32.02 -9.62 21.87
CA LEU A 25 -31.07 -8.74 22.57
C LEU A 25 -29.64 -9.27 22.53
N THR A 26 -29.47 -10.58 22.77
CA THR A 26 -28.15 -11.24 22.69
C THR A 26 -27.58 -11.20 21.28
N LEU A 27 -28.41 -11.47 20.26
CA LEU A 27 -28.00 -11.36 18.86
C LEU A 27 -27.63 -9.93 18.48
N ALA A 28 -28.45 -8.94 18.88
CA ALA A 28 -28.18 -7.53 18.63
C ALA A 28 -26.88 -7.06 19.30
N ALA A 29 -26.64 -7.46 20.55
CA ALA A 29 -25.40 -7.16 21.26
C ALA A 29 -24.17 -7.80 20.60
N ALA A 30 -24.27 -9.08 20.22
CA ALA A 30 -23.20 -9.77 19.50
C ALA A 30 -22.90 -9.11 18.15
N MET A 31 -23.93 -8.79 17.38
CA MET A 31 -23.82 -8.08 16.10
C MET A 31 -23.18 -6.70 16.28
N GLY A 32 -23.64 -5.92 17.26
CA GLY A 32 -23.09 -4.61 17.56
C GLY A 32 -21.60 -4.65 17.91
N ILE A 33 -21.17 -5.65 18.70
CA ILE A 33 -19.75 -5.85 19.01
C ILE A 33 -18.96 -6.25 17.75
N GLN A 34 -19.48 -7.16 16.94
CA GLN A 34 -18.79 -7.59 15.70
C GLN A 34 -18.62 -6.42 14.73
N LEU A 35 -19.67 -5.62 14.52
CA LEU A 35 -19.61 -4.40 13.73
C LEU A 35 -18.62 -3.40 14.31
N GLY A 36 -18.61 -3.21 15.64
CA GLY A 36 -17.65 -2.33 16.31
C GLY A 36 -16.19 -2.77 16.12
N VAL A 37 -15.90 -4.06 16.29
CA VAL A 37 -14.55 -4.63 16.07
C VAL A 37 -14.15 -4.50 14.60
N ALA A 38 -15.05 -4.82 13.66
CA ALA A 38 -14.83 -4.64 12.24
C ALA A 38 -14.53 -3.17 11.91
N SER A 39 -15.29 -2.22 12.46
CA SER A 39 -15.03 -0.78 12.27
C SER A 39 -13.69 -0.33 12.83
N VAL A 40 -13.22 -0.86 13.95
CA VAL A 40 -11.91 -0.51 14.51
C VAL A 40 -10.80 -1.01 13.59
N ARG A 41 -10.85 -2.29 13.21
CA ARG A 41 -9.88 -2.90 12.28
C ARG A 41 -9.89 -2.22 10.91
N GLY A 42 -11.08 -1.95 10.37
CA GLY A 42 -11.22 -1.25 9.11
C GLY A 42 -10.70 0.18 9.15
N ARG A 43 -10.85 0.90 10.27
CA ARG A 43 -10.21 2.22 10.45
C ARG A 43 -8.68 2.12 10.43
N GLU A 44 -8.09 1.07 11.00
CA GLU A 44 -6.65 0.84 10.94
C GLU A 44 -6.17 0.50 9.52
N LEU A 45 -6.95 -0.28 8.77
CA LEU A 45 -6.70 -0.54 7.35
C LEU A 45 -6.77 0.76 6.54
N ALA A 46 -7.81 1.57 6.73
CA ALA A 46 -7.96 2.86 6.07
C ALA A 46 -6.79 3.81 6.38
N ARG A 47 -6.36 3.89 7.65
CA ARG A 47 -5.19 4.68 8.06
C ARG A 47 -3.90 4.16 7.42
N SER A 48 -3.73 2.85 7.33
CA SER A 48 -2.55 2.25 6.70
C SER A 48 -2.52 2.55 5.20
N ALA A 49 -3.67 2.49 4.52
CA ALA A 49 -3.81 2.87 3.11
C ALA A 49 -3.56 4.37 2.87
N ALA A 50 -3.93 5.23 3.82
CA ALA A 50 -3.70 6.68 3.75
C ALA A 50 -2.23 7.10 3.96
N ARG A 51 -1.39 6.26 4.60
CA ARG A 51 0.04 6.56 4.81
C ARG A 51 0.80 6.51 3.48
N ARG A 52 1.85 7.33 3.32
CA ARG A 52 2.79 7.17 2.20
C ARG A 52 3.50 5.80 2.25
N PRO A 53 3.89 5.22 1.10
CA PRO A 53 4.58 3.94 1.13
C PRO A 53 5.98 4.14 1.71
N SER A 54 6.43 3.16 2.47
CA SER A 54 7.79 3.15 2.99
C SER A 54 8.80 2.84 1.88
N ILE A 55 10.05 3.30 2.04
CA ILE A 55 11.17 2.90 1.16
C ILE A 55 11.32 1.37 1.11
N HIS A 56 10.97 0.67 2.19
CA HIS A 56 10.94 -0.80 2.22
C HIS A 56 9.98 -1.38 1.18
N GLN A 57 8.72 -0.93 1.19
CA GLN A 57 7.71 -1.42 0.25
C GLN A 57 8.10 -1.14 -1.21
N ILE A 58 8.66 0.04 -1.47
CA ILE A 58 9.14 0.40 -2.81
C ILE A 58 10.32 -0.49 -3.21
N GLY A 59 11.29 -0.69 -2.31
CA GLY A 59 12.41 -1.60 -2.52
C GLY A 59 11.95 -3.03 -2.81
N CYS A 60 11.00 -3.55 -2.05
CA CYS A 60 10.41 -4.87 -2.29
C CYS A 60 9.69 -4.94 -3.64
N ALA A 61 8.92 -3.91 -4.03
CA ALA A 61 8.28 -3.84 -5.33
C ALA A 61 9.29 -3.86 -6.49
N VAL A 62 10.37 -3.08 -6.36
CA VAL A 62 11.45 -3.03 -7.36
C VAL A 62 12.17 -4.37 -7.46
N ALA A 63 12.47 -5.00 -6.32
CA ALA A 63 13.13 -6.31 -6.31
C ALA A 63 12.26 -7.41 -6.94
N ASP A 64 10.99 -7.52 -6.56
CA ASP A 64 10.04 -8.45 -7.17
C ASP A 64 9.84 -8.15 -8.67
N GLY A 65 9.77 -6.89 -9.06
CA GLY A 65 9.68 -6.48 -10.47
C GLY A 65 10.89 -6.89 -11.30
N LEU A 66 12.10 -6.70 -10.76
CA LEU A 66 13.35 -7.15 -11.40
C LEU A 66 13.42 -8.67 -11.49
N GLN A 67 12.95 -9.38 -10.46
CA GLN A 67 12.89 -10.84 -10.47
C GLN A 67 11.90 -11.36 -11.52
N ALA A 68 10.68 -10.80 -11.56
CA ALA A 68 9.66 -11.16 -12.54
C ALA A 68 10.08 -10.83 -13.98
N ALA A 69 10.92 -9.82 -14.18
CA ALA A 69 11.50 -9.47 -15.47
C ALA A 69 12.74 -10.28 -15.84
N GLU A 70 13.16 -11.24 -15.00
CA GLU A 70 14.37 -12.06 -15.13
C GLU A 70 15.67 -11.22 -15.15
N LEU A 71 15.64 -10.02 -14.57
CA LEU A 71 16.78 -9.10 -14.47
C LEU A 71 17.54 -9.22 -13.14
N SER A 72 16.98 -9.99 -12.20
CA SER A 72 17.55 -10.33 -10.90
C SER A 72 17.18 -11.77 -10.54
N PRO A 73 18.08 -12.57 -9.94
CA PRO A 73 17.71 -13.88 -9.39
C PRO A 73 16.94 -13.78 -8.07
N ALA A 74 16.95 -12.61 -7.42
CA ALA A 74 16.38 -12.38 -6.09
C ALA A 74 15.26 -11.31 -6.13
N GLY A 75 14.20 -11.56 -5.35
CA GLY A 75 13.07 -10.66 -5.14
C GLY A 75 13.10 -9.98 -3.77
N ALA A 76 11.92 -9.66 -3.24
CA ALA A 76 11.74 -8.89 -2.02
C ALA A 76 12.44 -9.47 -0.78
N ASP A 77 12.55 -10.80 -0.67
CA ASP A 77 13.18 -11.47 0.49
C ASP A 77 14.67 -11.14 0.65
N ALA A 78 15.32 -10.66 -0.41
CA ALA A 78 16.72 -10.24 -0.39
C ALA A 78 16.92 -8.76 -0.03
N VAL A 79 15.84 -7.98 0.09
CA VAL A 79 15.88 -6.55 0.41
C VAL A 79 16.25 -6.36 1.88
N ARG A 80 17.19 -5.47 2.15
CA ARG A 80 17.62 -5.08 3.50
C ARG A 80 17.59 -3.57 3.63
N ILE A 81 16.96 -3.11 4.72
CA ILE A 81 17.02 -1.71 5.14
C ILE A 81 17.81 -1.60 6.43
N SER A 82 18.75 -0.67 6.44
CA SER A 82 19.42 -0.20 7.65
C SER A 82 19.32 1.31 7.73
N ILE A 83 19.13 1.84 8.93
CA ILE A 83 19.14 3.29 9.18
C ILE A 83 20.54 3.63 9.72
N GLY A 84 21.24 4.53 9.04
CA GLY A 84 22.54 5.03 9.49
C GLY A 84 22.42 5.90 10.74
N ALA A 85 23.54 6.14 11.42
CA ALA A 85 23.58 6.94 12.64
C ALA A 85 23.08 8.40 12.45
N THR A 86 23.12 8.89 11.21
CA THR A 86 22.67 10.23 10.80
C THR A 86 21.21 10.25 10.30
N GLY A 87 20.49 9.13 10.39
CA GLY A 87 19.12 9.00 9.90
C GLY A 87 18.98 8.71 8.41
N GLU A 88 20.09 8.47 7.69
CA GLU A 88 20.05 8.04 6.29
C GLU A 88 19.48 6.62 6.16
N TYR A 89 18.50 6.44 5.27
CA TYR A 89 17.99 5.11 4.94
C TYR A 89 18.90 4.46 3.89
N ARG A 90 19.41 3.27 4.19
CA ARG A 90 20.16 2.45 3.24
C ARG A 90 19.33 1.25 2.85
N CYS A 91 18.92 1.19 1.60
CA CYS A 91 18.22 0.05 1.01
C CYS A 91 19.19 -0.71 0.10
N SER A 92 19.29 -2.03 0.26
CA SER A 92 20.22 -2.86 -0.52
C SER A 92 19.60 -4.22 -0.85
N LEU A 93 20.03 -4.82 -1.95
CA LEU A 93 19.66 -6.17 -2.35
C LEU A 93 20.85 -7.11 -2.05
N THR A 94 20.62 -8.11 -1.21
CA THR A 94 21.69 -9.00 -0.71
C THR A 94 21.77 -10.32 -1.49
N GLY A 95 22.95 -10.95 -1.50
CA GLY A 95 23.13 -12.26 -2.15
C GLY A 95 23.10 -12.22 -3.68
N VAL A 96 23.34 -11.05 -4.29
CA VAL A 96 23.34 -10.87 -5.74
C VAL A 96 24.69 -10.34 -6.24
N SER A 97 24.93 -10.43 -7.55
CA SER A 97 26.11 -9.82 -8.16
C SER A 97 26.06 -8.30 -8.11
N GLN A 98 27.22 -7.65 -8.20
CA GLN A 98 27.32 -6.20 -8.21
C GLN A 98 26.44 -5.55 -9.30
N ALA A 99 26.47 -6.08 -10.53
CA ALA A 99 25.67 -5.56 -11.64
C ALA A 99 24.16 -5.62 -11.35
N VAL A 100 23.69 -6.63 -10.62
CA VAL A 100 22.28 -6.72 -10.20
C VAL A 100 21.99 -5.74 -9.08
N SER A 101 22.89 -5.60 -8.10
CA SER A 101 22.76 -4.62 -7.02
C SER A 101 22.72 -3.17 -7.55
N GLU A 102 23.57 -2.84 -8.52
CA GLU A 102 23.57 -1.53 -9.18
C GLU A 102 22.25 -1.29 -9.92
N ARG A 103 21.79 -2.27 -10.71
CA ARG A 103 20.49 -2.18 -11.40
C ARG A 103 19.33 -1.97 -10.43
N PHE A 104 19.32 -2.68 -9.31
CA PHE A 104 18.34 -2.49 -8.24
C PHE A 104 18.39 -1.07 -7.69
N ALA A 105 19.58 -0.58 -7.35
CA ALA A 105 19.75 0.74 -6.77
C ALA A 105 19.37 1.87 -7.74
N THR A 106 19.72 1.76 -9.02
CA THR A 106 19.29 2.68 -10.07
C THR A 106 17.78 2.65 -10.27
N ALA A 107 17.17 1.47 -10.35
CA ALA A 107 15.72 1.36 -10.51
C ALA A 107 14.97 1.92 -9.29
N LEU A 108 15.48 1.70 -8.07
CA LEU A 108 14.91 2.28 -6.86
C LEU A 108 15.03 3.80 -6.87
N ASP A 109 16.19 4.34 -7.23
CA ASP A 109 16.45 5.79 -7.33
C ASP A 109 15.49 6.46 -8.34
N GLU A 110 15.31 5.86 -9.52
CA GLU A 110 14.38 6.35 -10.53
C GLU A 110 12.92 6.41 -10.01
N VAL A 111 12.49 5.42 -9.21
CA VAL A 111 11.13 5.35 -8.67
C VAL A 111 10.87 6.41 -7.59
N VAL A 112 11.86 6.71 -6.75
CA VAL A 112 11.71 7.67 -5.65
C VAL A 112 12.04 9.11 -6.06
N SER A 113 12.72 9.29 -7.19
CA SER A 113 13.06 10.60 -7.74
C SER A 113 11.86 11.28 -8.42
N PRO A 114 11.87 12.61 -8.53
CA PRO A 114 10.85 13.34 -9.30
C PRO A 114 10.70 12.79 -10.72
N MET A 115 9.45 12.65 -11.18
CA MET A 115 9.16 12.14 -12.52
C MET A 115 9.71 13.07 -13.61
N ALA A 116 10.69 12.57 -14.37
CA ALA A 116 11.20 13.24 -15.56
C ALA A 116 10.30 12.93 -16.78
N ALA A 117 10.60 11.86 -17.51
CA ALA A 117 9.84 11.42 -18.68
C ALA A 117 9.83 9.88 -18.79
N PRO A 118 9.24 9.17 -17.81
CA PRO A 118 9.17 7.71 -17.85
C PRO A 118 8.28 7.25 -19.00
N ARG A 119 8.57 6.06 -19.56
CA ARG A 119 7.76 5.47 -20.64
C ARG A 119 6.42 4.92 -20.14
N TYR A 120 6.36 4.56 -18.86
CA TYR A 120 5.16 4.09 -18.19
C TYR A 120 5.07 4.72 -16.80
N VAL A 121 3.85 4.91 -16.32
CA VAL A 121 3.56 5.39 -14.97
C VAL A 121 2.64 4.41 -14.25
N LEU A 122 2.76 4.33 -12.94
CA LEU A 122 1.97 3.46 -12.06
C LEU A 122 1.08 4.30 -11.16
N PRO A 123 -0.22 3.97 -11.07
CA PRO A 123 -1.09 4.61 -10.11
C PRO A 123 -0.86 3.99 -8.73
N ARG A 124 -1.00 4.83 -7.72
CA ARG A 124 -1.18 4.44 -6.34
C ARG A 124 -2.48 5.05 -5.84
N TRP A 125 -3.39 4.19 -5.40
CA TRP A 125 -4.65 4.62 -4.82
C TRP A 125 -4.41 5.26 -3.46
N VAL A 126 -4.85 6.51 -3.28
CA VAL A 126 -4.85 7.19 -1.99
C VAL A 126 -6.26 7.21 -1.45
N VAL A 127 -6.38 6.80 -0.19
CA VAL A 127 -7.64 6.91 0.55
C VAL A 127 -7.56 8.19 1.39
N ASP A 128 -8.34 9.19 1.01
CA ASP A 128 -8.57 10.38 1.82
C ASP A 128 -9.93 10.20 2.50
N THR A 129 -9.93 9.63 3.71
CA THR A 129 -11.16 9.45 4.47
C THR A 129 -11.01 9.99 5.89
N PRO A 130 -11.96 10.83 6.35
CA PRO A 130 -12.02 11.20 7.76
C PRO A 130 -12.29 9.94 8.60
N VAL A 131 -11.28 9.50 9.35
CA VAL A 131 -11.38 8.36 10.28
C VAL A 131 -11.75 8.77 11.71
N ALA A 132 -12.08 10.05 11.92
CA ALA A 132 -12.45 10.64 13.20
C ALA A 132 -13.95 10.97 13.25
N GLY A 133 -14.53 10.92 14.45
CA GLY A 133 -15.94 11.24 14.67
C GLY A 133 -16.92 10.15 14.21
N PRO A 134 -18.22 10.47 14.13
CA PRO A 134 -19.29 9.50 13.82
C PRO A 134 -19.15 8.87 12.42
N SER A 135 -18.54 9.56 11.45
CA SER A 135 -18.21 9.02 10.13
C SER A 135 -17.19 7.87 10.19
N GLY A 136 -16.35 7.82 11.23
CA GLY A 136 -15.34 6.77 11.41
C GLY A 136 -15.91 5.35 11.56
N LEU A 137 -17.16 5.22 12.03
CA LEU A 137 -17.83 3.90 12.10
C LEU A 137 -18.18 3.39 10.69
N VAL A 138 -18.76 4.26 9.86
CA VAL A 138 -19.12 3.96 8.46
C VAL A 138 -17.87 3.68 7.63
N THR A 139 -16.86 4.54 7.72
CA THR A 139 -15.56 4.34 7.05
C THR A 139 -14.91 3.03 7.48
N GLY A 140 -14.94 2.73 8.78
CA GLY A 140 -14.41 1.48 9.31
C GLY A 140 -15.13 0.25 8.78
N LEU A 141 -16.46 0.27 8.69
CA LEU A 141 -17.22 -0.84 8.10
C LEU A 141 -16.92 -0.97 6.62
N ALA A 142 -16.97 0.12 5.86
CA ALA A 142 -16.66 0.12 4.44
C ALA A 142 -15.26 -0.43 4.17
N ALA A 143 -14.27 -0.10 5.00
CA ALA A 143 -12.93 -0.64 4.91
C ALA A 143 -12.88 -2.15 5.20
N ALA A 144 -13.54 -2.59 6.26
CA ALA A 144 -13.60 -4.01 6.63
C ALA A 144 -14.31 -4.88 5.59
N THR A 145 -15.23 -4.30 4.82
CA THR A 145 -15.98 -4.99 3.75
C THR A 145 -15.43 -4.74 2.35
N GLY A 146 -14.27 -4.07 2.20
CA GLY A 146 -13.66 -3.79 0.89
C GLY A 146 -14.42 -2.78 0.02
N LEU A 147 -15.30 -1.97 0.61
CA LEU A 147 -16.11 -0.95 -0.06
C LEU A 147 -15.47 0.46 -0.04
N LEU A 148 -14.25 0.59 0.52
CA LEU A 148 -13.52 1.85 0.44
C LEU A 148 -13.23 2.20 -1.02
N ARG A 149 -13.60 3.42 -1.40
CA ARG A 149 -13.27 3.97 -2.72
C ARG A 149 -11.97 4.78 -2.64
N PRO A 150 -11.10 4.69 -3.66
CA PRO A 150 -9.98 5.61 -3.79
C PRO A 150 -10.49 7.06 -3.82
N ALA A 151 -9.86 7.94 -3.04
CA ALA A 151 -10.15 9.38 -3.08
C ALA A 151 -9.28 10.11 -4.12
N GLY A 152 -8.15 9.50 -4.50
CA GLY A 152 -7.27 10.03 -5.53
C GLY A 152 -6.19 9.04 -5.95
N GLU A 153 -5.38 9.47 -6.91
CA GLU A 153 -4.27 8.72 -7.48
C GLU A 153 -2.97 9.51 -7.32
N VAL A 154 -1.91 8.86 -6.84
CA VAL A 154 -0.54 9.38 -6.91
C VAL A 154 0.22 8.54 -7.91
N TRP A 155 0.95 9.19 -8.81
CA TRP A 155 1.64 8.52 -9.89
C TRP A 155 3.13 8.35 -9.60
N TYR A 156 3.65 7.19 -9.98
CA TYR A 156 5.06 6.83 -9.84
C TYR A 156 5.63 6.42 -11.19
N PRO A 157 6.92 6.73 -11.48
CA PRO A 157 7.53 6.30 -12.72
C PRO A 157 7.80 4.79 -12.68
N VAL A 158 7.61 4.11 -13.81
CA VAL A 158 8.21 2.79 -14.02
C VAL A 158 9.69 3.00 -14.34
N PRO A 159 10.62 2.36 -13.61
CA PRO A 159 12.04 2.55 -13.84
C PRO A 159 12.44 2.00 -15.21
N THR A 160 13.47 2.59 -15.81
CA THR A 160 13.90 2.34 -17.19
C THR A 160 14.11 0.86 -17.46
N ALA A 161 14.76 0.14 -16.53
CA ALA A 161 15.00 -1.30 -16.64
C ALA A 161 13.72 -2.12 -16.85
N LEU A 162 12.62 -1.71 -16.21
CA LEU A 162 11.31 -2.38 -16.26
C LEU A 162 10.37 -1.75 -17.30
N GLY A 163 10.62 -0.50 -17.71
CA GLY A 163 9.82 0.24 -18.70
C GLY A 163 10.20 -0.01 -20.15
N THR A 164 11.21 -0.85 -20.44
CA THR A 164 11.64 -1.16 -21.81
C THR A 164 10.58 -1.88 -22.64
N ARG A 165 9.73 -2.70 -22.01
CA ARG A 165 8.71 -3.51 -22.66
C ARG A 165 7.41 -3.46 -21.85
N ALA A 166 6.26 -3.57 -22.53
CA ALA A 166 4.96 -3.50 -21.88
C ALA A 166 4.74 -4.64 -20.88
N ASP A 167 5.17 -5.86 -21.22
CA ASP A 167 5.07 -7.03 -20.35
C ASP A 167 5.86 -6.86 -19.04
N ARG A 168 7.08 -6.30 -19.12
CA ARG A 168 7.87 -5.97 -17.92
C ARG A 168 7.25 -4.86 -17.09
N ALA A 169 6.68 -3.85 -17.74
CA ALA A 169 6.00 -2.76 -17.05
C ALA A 169 4.77 -3.30 -16.30
N GLN A 170 4.00 -4.21 -16.89
CA GLN A 170 2.87 -4.85 -16.21
C GLN A 170 3.31 -5.86 -15.13
N GLY A 171 4.40 -6.60 -15.35
CA GLY A 171 5.01 -7.43 -14.31
C GLY A 171 5.44 -6.62 -13.09
N PHE A 172 6.02 -5.44 -13.32
CA PHE A 172 6.31 -4.50 -12.24
C PHE A 172 5.05 -3.91 -11.62
N ALA A 173 3.99 -3.63 -12.40
CA ALA A 173 2.71 -3.17 -11.87
C ALA A 173 2.08 -4.18 -10.89
N ALA A 174 2.18 -5.48 -11.19
CA ALA A 174 1.71 -6.53 -10.27
C ALA A 174 2.51 -6.56 -8.96
N ALA A 175 3.84 -6.40 -9.04
CA ALA A 175 4.68 -6.27 -7.84
C ALA A 175 4.37 -4.99 -7.06
N TRP A 176 4.14 -3.88 -7.76
CA TRP A 176 3.77 -2.59 -7.16
C TRP A 176 2.44 -2.67 -6.41
N ASP A 177 1.41 -3.25 -7.03
CA ASP A 177 0.11 -3.42 -6.41
C ASP A 177 0.19 -4.27 -5.14
N ARG A 178 0.97 -5.36 -5.17
CA ARG A 178 1.22 -6.23 -4.00
C ARG A 178 1.82 -5.47 -2.81
N TRP A 179 2.79 -4.58 -3.04
CA TRP A 179 3.57 -3.97 -1.96
C TRP A 179 3.10 -2.57 -1.55
N VAL A 180 2.65 -1.77 -2.52
CA VAL A 180 2.31 -0.35 -2.37
C VAL A 180 0.81 -0.08 -2.55
N GLY A 181 0.12 -0.94 -3.30
CA GLY A 181 -1.26 -0.75 -3.75
C GLY A 181 -1.32 0.13 -4.98
N GLY A 182 -2.01 -0.32 -6.02
CA GLY A 182 -2.04 0.37 -7.30
C GLY A 182 -2.83 -0.37 -8.38
N GLY A 183 -2.42 -0.19 -9.62
CA GLY A 183 -3.08 -0.78 -10.78
C GLY A 183 -2.12 -0.92 -11.94
N GLU A 184 -2.67 -1.17 -13.13
CA GLU A 184 -1.88 -1.40 -14.33
C GLU A 184 -0.96 -0.23 -14.69
N ALA A 185 0.18 -0.55 -15.29
CA ALA A 185 1.09 0.46 -15.82
C ALA A 185 0.46 1.15 -17.04
N VAL A 186 0.43 2.49 -17.01
CA VAL A 186 -0.14 3.31 -18.08
C VAL A 186 0.99 3.82 -18.97
N TYR A 187 0.89 3.56 -20.27
CA TYR A 187 1.84 4.07 -21.26
C TYR A 187 1.72 5.60 -21.38
N THR A 188 2.83 6.31 -21.24
CA THR A 188 2.83 7.79 -21.21
C THR A 188 2.58 8.43 -22.55
N GLY A 189 2.75 7.72 -23.67
CA GLY A 189 2.36 8.18 -25.01
C GLY A 189 0.91 7.87 -25.39
N SER A 190 0.08 7.42 -24.43
CA SER A 190 -1.37 7.30 -24.62
C SER A 190 -2.08 8.58 -24.16
N PRO A 191 -3.28 8.92 -24.67
CA PRO A 191 -4.01 10.12 -24.22
C PRO A 191 -4.21 10.19 -22.69
N ARG A 192 -4.43 9.02 -22.05
CA ARG A 192 -4.53 8.91 -20.60
C ARG A 192 -3.19 9.23 -19.92
N GLY A 193 -2.09 8.65 -20.40
CA GLY A 193 -0.75 8.84 -19.84
C GLY A 193 -0.18 10.24 -20.05
N GLU A 194 -0.48 10.88 -21.18
CA GLU A 194 -0.11 12.28 -21.43
C GLU A 194 -0.79 13.22 -20.44
N GLY A 195 -2.08 13.00 -20.17
CA GLY A 195 -2.83 13.73 -19.15
C GLY A 195 -2.17 13.64 -17.77
N VAL A 196 -1.71 12.45 -17.38
CA VAL A 196 -0.99 12.25 -16.10
C VAL A 196 0.30 13.07 -16.04
N LEU A 197 1.12 13.05 -17.09
CA LEU A 197 2.38 13.79 -17.12
C LEU A 197 2.17 15.31 -17.13
N VAL A 198 1.11 15.81 -17.77
CA VAL A 198 0.78 17.24 -17.79
C VAL A 198 0.31 17.71 -16.41
N THR A 199 -0.49 16.91 -15.70
CA THR A 199 -1.00 17.25 -14.37
C THR A 199 0.05 17.13 -13.26
N HIS A 200 1.02 16.22 -13.40
CA HIS A 200 1.97 15.89 -12.32
C HIS A 200 3.44 16.25 -12.59
N ARG A 201 3.74 16.97 -13.68
CA ARG A 201 5.10 17.45 -13.98
C ARG A 201 5.67 18.26 -12.80
N GLY A 202 6.78 17.80 -12.23
CA GLY A 202 7.46 18.48 -11.13
C GLY A 202 6.87 18.25 -9.73
N SER A 203 5.85 17.40 -9.58
CA SER A 203 5.40 16.95 -8.27
C SER A 203 6.37 15.89 -7.74
N ASP A 204 7.09 16.20 -6.67
CA ASP A 204 7.90 15.22 -5.95
C ASP A 204 7.00 14.47 -4.93
N PRO A 205 6.69 13.18 -5.15
CA PRO A 205 5.82 12.43 -4.23
C PRO A 205 6.46 12.22 -2.86
N PHE A 206 7.78 12.38 -2.74
CA PHE A 206 8.55 12.08 -1.53
C PHE A 206 9.29 13.27 -0.93
N ALA A 207 9.61 14.33 -1.69
CA ALA A 207 10.49 15.43 -1.27
C ALA A 207 11.82 14.90 -0.69
N LEU A 208 12.38 13.85 -1.29
CA LEU A 208 13.59 13.18 -0.80
C LEU A 208 14.80 13.49 -1.68
N THR A 209 15.92 13.84 -1.04
CA THR A 209 17.22 13.89 -1.71
C THR A 209 17.84 12.49 -1.67
N THR A 210 17.79 11.77 -2.79
CA THR A 210 18.44 10.45 -2.91
C THR A 210 19.90 10.61 -3.28
N VAL A 211 20.78 9.83 -2.64
CA VAL A 211 22.20 9.74 -2.99
C VAL A 211 22.55 8.27 -3.19
N LEU A 212 22.89 7.91 -4.42
CA LEU A 212 23.39 6.58 -4.75
C LEU A 212 24.83 6.43 -4.22
N ARG A 213 25.06 5.47 -3.31
CA ARG A 213 26.40 5.13 -2.81
C ARG A 213 26.71 3.68 -3.07
N VAL A 214 27.80 3.45 -3.81
CA VAL A 214 28.36 2.11 -4.03
C VAL A 214 29.26 1.77 -2.85
N HIS A 215 29.01 0.61 -2.22
CA HIS A 215 29.83 0.10 -1.12
C HIS A 215 30.43 -1.23 -1.51
N TRP A 216 31.76 -1.30 -1.47
CA TRP A 216 32.54 -2.51 -1.70
C TRP A 216 32.67 -3.30 -0.40
N ARG A 217 32.49 -4.62 -0.46
CA ARG A 217 32.89 -5.57 0.59
C ARG A 217 33.83 -6.59 -0.02
#